data_AF-A0A172U0R5-F1
#
_entry.id   AF-A0A172U0R5-F1
#
_cell.length_a   1.000
_cell.length_b   1.000
_cell.length_c   1.000
_cell.angle_alpha   90.00
_cell.angle_beta   90.00
_cell.angle_gamma   90.00
#
_symmetry.space_group_name_H-M   'P 1'
#
loop_
_entity.id
_entity.type
_entity.pdbx_description
1 polymer ?
#
loop_
_entity_poly.entity_id
_entity_poly.type
_entity_poly.pdbx_seq_one_letter_code
_entity_poly.pdbx_strand_id
1 'polypeptide(L)' 'MFGNMFGMNKDNAQGQVNELTERLKSEAGLTDEQAQKVLETLKGFIVEKYPMLQGAVSSLLGK' A
#
# COMPACT_ATOMS: atom_id res chain seq x y z
N MET A 1 -28.13 6.93 10.28
CA MET A 1 -27.55 6.67 8.95
C MET A 1 -26.90 7.96 8.47
N PHE A 2 -25.56 8.01 8.43
CA PHE A 2 -24.65 8.96 7.76
C PHE A 2 -23.41 9.15 8.64
N GLY A 3 -22.35 8.39 8.37
CA GLY A 3 -21.11 8.46 9.15
C GLY A 3 -19.93 7.64 8.65
N ASN A 4 -20.12 6.76 7.65
CA ASN A 4 -19.07 5.81 7.21
C ASN A 4 -18.72 5.90 5.71
N MET A 5 -18.79 7.09 5.08
CA MET A 5 -18.55 7.17 3.63
C MET A 5 -17.07 7.31 3.22
N PHE A 6 -16.13 7.59 4.13
CA PHE A 6 -14.69 7.60 3.84
C PHE A 6 -13.86 7.20 5.07
N GLY A 7 -13.98 5.94 5.50
CA GLY A 7 -13.23 5.39 6.62
C GLY A 7 -11.84 4.87 6.22
N MET A 8 -10.96 5.74 5.71
CA MET A 8 -9.51 5.45 5.76
C MET A 8 -9.04 5.70 7.18
N ASN A 9 -9.11 4.67 8.04
CA ASN A 9 -8.41 4.69 9.32
C ASN A 9 -6.97 4.19 9.08
N LYS A 10 -5.97 4.85 9.67
CA LYS A 10 -4.54 4.52 9.48
C LYS A 10 -4.22 3.07 9.85
N ASP A 11 -4.95 2.52 10.81
CA ASP A 11 -4.84 1.13 11.24
C ASP A 11 -5.26 0.14 10.12
N ASN A 12 -6.24 0.53 9.31
CA ASN A 12 -6.78 -0.28 8.22
C ASN A 12 -5.81 -0.29 7.03
N ALA A 13 -5.19 0.86 6.75
CA ALA A 13 -4.21 1.02 5.67
C ALA A 13 -2.96 0.18 5.91
N GLN A 14 -2.41 0.23 7.13
CA GLN A 14 -1.26 -0.59 7.50
C GLN A 14 -1.61 -2.09 7.46
N GLY A 15 -2.83 -2.45 7.85
CA GLY A 15 -3.35 -3.82 7.72
C GLY A 15 -3.38 -4.30 6.27
N GLN A 16 -3.86 -3.47 5.34
CA GLN A 16 -3.93 -3.80 3.91
C GLN A 16 -2.56 -3.98 3.25
N VAL A 17 -1.55 -3.19 3.63
CA VAL A 17 -0.18 -3.36 3.11
C VAL A 17 0.48 -4.62 3.64
N ASN A 18 0.23 -4.97 4.90
CA ASN A 18 0.72 -6.22 5.47
C ASN A 18 0.06 -7.42 4.76
N GLU A 19 -1.25 -7.36 4.52
CA GLU A 19 -1.97 -8.37 3.74
C GLU A 19 -1.39 -8.52 2.33
N LEU A 20 -1.17 -7.40 1.62
CA LEU A 20 -0.56 -7.42 0.29
C LEU A 20 0.84 -8.04 0.32
N THR A 21 1.64 -7.73 1.35
CA THR A 21 2.99 -8.31 1.53
C THR A 21 2.93 -9.82 1.69
N GLU A 22 2.02 -10.33 2.52
CA GLU A 22 1.84 -11.77 2.72
C GLU A 22 1.32 -12.47 1.45
N ARG A 23 0.47 -11.81 0.67
CA ARG A 23 0.02 -12.34 -0.64
C ARG A 23 1.16 -12.36 -1.67
N LEU A 24 2.01 -11.33 -1.72
CA LEU A 24 3.20 -11.33 -2.57
C LEU A 24 4.15 -12.48 -2.23
N LYS A 25 4.28 -12.84 -0.95
CA LYS A 25 5.11 -13.96 -0.51
C LYS A 25 4.46 -15.31 -0.81
N SER A 26 3.20 -15.49 -0.43
CA SER A 26 2.50 -16.77 -0.52
C SER A 26 2.00 -17.12 -1.92
N GLU A 27 1.52 -16.14 -2.69
CA GLU A 27 0.94 -16.36 -4.02
C GLU A 27 1.97 -16.17 -5.15
N ALA A 28 2.86 -15.18 -5.01
CA ALA A 28 3.89 -14.90 -6.02
C ALA A 28 5.27 -15.49 -5.67
N GLY A 29 5.42 -16.14 -4.51
CA GLY A 29 6.66 -16.82 -4.11
C GLY A 29 7.83 -15.87 -3.84
N LEU A 30 7.55 -14.60 -3.51
CA LEU A 30 8.58 -13.59 -3.28
C LEU A 30 9.17 -13.69 -1.87
N THR A 31 10.44 -13.35 -1.72
CA THR A 31 11.05 -13.11 -0.41
C THR A 31 10.54 -11.80 0.20
N ASP A 32 10.74 -11.61 1.51
CA ASP A 32 10.40 -10.34 2.18
C ASP A 32 11.05 -9.13 1.48
N GLU A 33 12.34 -9.22 1.13
CA GLU A 33 13.04 -8.15 0.42
C GLU A 33 12.46 -7.87 -0.98
N GLN A 34 12.06 -8.91 -1.70
CA GLN A 34 11.44 -8.75 -3.02
C GLN A 34 10.06 -8.11 -2.91
N ALA A 35 9.25 -8.52 -1.92
CA ALA A 35 7.95 -7.93 -1.67
C ALA A 35 8.07 -6.43 -1.33
N GLN A 36 9.04 -6.04 -0.50
CA GLN A 36 9.29 -4.62 -0.20
C GLN A 36 9.66 -3.83 -1.46
N LYS A 37 10.56 -4.35 -2.30
CA LYS A 37 10.94 -3.71 -3.57
C LYS A 37 9.75 -3.53 -4.51
N VAL A 38 8.81 -4.47 -4.54
CA VAL A 38 7.57 -4.32 -5.33
C VAL A 38 6.74 -3.14 -4.82
N LEU A 39 6.55 -3.02 -3.51
CA LEU A 39 5.79 -1.91 -2.92
C LEU A 39 6.45 -0.55 -3.19
N GLU A 40 7.77 -0.47 -3.07
CA GLU A 40 8.54 0.74 -3.40
C GLU A 40 8.41 1.13 -4.88
N THR A 41 8.51 0.14 -5.76
CA THR A 41 8.38 0.34 -7.21
C THR A 41 6.98 0.84 -7.56
N LEU A 42 5.94 0.25 -6.96
CA LEU A 42 4.55 0.68 -7.15
C LEU A 42 4.32 2.09 -6.62
N LYS A 43 4.84 2.42 -5.43
CA LYS A 43 4.78 3.77 -4.86
C LYS A 43 5.40 4.78 -5.83
N GLY A 44 6.62 4.52 -6.31
CA GLY A 44 7.32 5.39 -7.25
C GLY A 44 6.51 5.59 -8.54
N PHE A 45 6.05 4.50 -9.14
CA PHE A 45 5.26 4.54 -10.37
C PHE A 45 3.95 5.31 -10.22
N ILE A 46 3.19 5.08 -9.14
CA ILE A 46 1.91 5.78 -8.91
C ILE A 46 2.14 7.27 -8.67
N VAL A 47 3.16 7.66 -7.89
CA VAL A 47 3.48 9.07 -7.65
C VAL A 47 3.92 9.76 -8.94
N GLU A 48 4.69 9.09 -9.79
CA GLU A 48 5.10 9.62 -11.09
C GLU A 48 3.89 9.86 -12.01
N LYS A 49 2.97 8.89 -12.11
CA LYS A 49 1.79 8.98 -13.00
C LYS A 49 0.67 9.84 -12.42
N TYR A 50 0.52 9.88 -11.10
CA TYR A 50 -0.54 10.58 -10.39
C TYR A 50 0.02 11.38 -9.21
N PRO A 51 0.73 12.50 -9.46
CA PRO A 51 1.38 13.29 -8.40
C PRO A 51 0.41 13.76 -7.30
N MET A 52 -0.84 14.01 -7.65
CA MET A 52 -1.92 14.38 -6.71
C MET A 52 -2.20 13.32 -5.62
N LEU A 53 -1.82 12.05 -5.86
CA LEU A 53 -2.02 10.95 -4.90
C LEU A 53 -0.82 10.75 -3.96
N GLN A 54 0.25 11.54 -4.09
CA GLN A 54 1.49 11.36 -3.32
C GLN A 54 1.27 11.27 -1.81
N GLY A 55 0.43 12.14 -1.24
CA GLY A 55 0.13 12.12 0.19
C GLY A 55 -0.58 10.84 0.63
N ALA A 56 -1.58 10.39 -0.15
CA ALA A 56 -2.32 9.17 0.15
C ALA A 56 -1.44 7.92 -0.01
N VAL A 57 -0.70 7.81 -1.12
CA VAL A 57 0.20 6.68 -1.38
C VAL A 57 1.31 6.61 -0.33
N SER A 58 1.85 7.74 0.11
CA SER A 58 2.85 7.77 1.19
C SER A 58 2.25 7.39 2.54
N SER A 59 0.96 7.65 2.78
CA SER A 59 0.28 7.20 4.01
C SER A 59 -0.12 5.72 3.96
N LEU A 60 -0.35 5.16 2.77
CA LEU A 60 -0.75 3.76 2.59
C LEU A 60 0.48 2.85 2.53
N LEU A 61 1.39 3.11 1.59
CA LEU A 61 2.57 2.28 1.31
C LEU A 61 3.83 2.75 2.08
N GLY A 62 3.71 3.74 2.96
CA GLY A 62 4.85 4.28 3.68
C GLY A 62 5.08 3.60 5.02
N LYS A 63 6.24 2.95 5.14
CA LYS A 63 7.17 3.24 6.23
C LYS A 63 8.21 4.24 5.75
#